data_AF-A0A249SWB2-F1
#
_entry.id   AF-A0A249SWB2-F1
#
_cell.length_a   1.000
_cell.length_b   1.000
_cell.length_c   1.000
_cell.angle_alpha   90.00
_cell.angle_beta   90.00
_cell.angle_gamma   90.00
#
_symmetry.space_group_name_H-M   'P 1'
#
loop_
_entity.id
_entity.type
_entity.pdbx_description
1 polymer ?
#
loop_
_entity_poly.entity_id
_entity_poly.type
_entity_poly.pdbx_seq_one_letter_code
_entity_poly.pdbx_strand_id
1 'polypeptide(L)'
;MGRTHLAFLVRDRSYFAIIKKEIHTLVLSAGFPARKVAEIDIIVSEILTNIVKHAGSGTLLLKITAHIDQQQELELIAFDKGPGMADVNRMMNDGVSTTNTLGGGLGALKRLSDDCQIYSQKNWGTIVLIRVLSKPNNSRAKSPKALVRSILVPKPGESQCGDGSYYTVNDQHLKLLLCDGLGHGPDAAKVAELAGQAFLDYPTEDPVDMIGHLNVALKRTRGAVATVAIFDLKKKIWSICGIGNIMTKILSREGHKNYMPYNGIVGLNVPRNLKTQQIMHDDTQQLVMCSDGIRSRWDMLKYHGITRYDPSVFCAALLNDYARNTDDIGILTCKINAAAYVRTGQGHP
;
A
#
# COMPACT_ATOMS: atom_id res chain seq x y z
N MET A 1 0.06 -5.77 -10.11
CA MET A 1 -1.42 -5.60 -10.12
C MET A 1 -1.90 -5.43 -8.69
N GLY A 2 -2.84 -4.53 -8.44
CA GLY A 2 -3.39 -4.28 -7.11
C GLY A 2 -4.20 -5.47 -6.62
N ARG A 3 -3.55 -6.41 -5.93
CA ARG A 3 -4.24 -7.43 -5.16
C ARG A 3 -4.74 -6.81 -3.85
N THR A 4 -5.99 -7.07 -3.52
CA THR A 4 -6.62 -6.69 -2.25
C THR A 4 -5.86 -7.30 -1.08
N HIS A 5 -5.74 -6.55 0.02
CA HIS A 5 -5.19 -7.06 1.27
C HIS A 5 -6.29 -7.76 2.04
N LEU A 6 -5.96 -8.90 2.62
CA LEU A 6 -6.77 -9.49 3.68
C LEU A 6 -6.42 -8.78 4.99
N ALA A 7 -7.44 -8.36 5.73
CA ALA A 7 -7.28 -7.63 6.98
C ALA A 7 -7.75 -8.49 8.15
N PHE A 8 -6.86 -8.73 9.10
CA PHE A 8 -7.12 -9.45 10.34
C PHE A 8 -7.16 -8.49 11.52
N LEU A 9 -8.30 -8.43 12.22
CA LEU A 9 -8.40 -7.72 13.49
C LEU A 9 -7.83 -8.58 14.61
N VAL A 10 -6.81 -8.07 15.29
CA VAL A 10 -6.12 -8.76 16.39
C VAL A 10 -6.60 -8.12 17.69
N ARG A 11 -7.59 -8.74 18.35
CA ARG A 11 -8.18 -8.20 19.60
C ARG A 11 -7.58 -8.80 20.86
N ASP A 12 -7.32 -10.10 20.84
CA ASP A 12 -6.76 -10.86 21.95
C ASP A 12 -6.21 -12.21 21.45
N ARG A 13 -5.72 -13.04 22.38
CA ARG A 13 -5.07 -14.32 22.07
C ARG A 13 -5.99 -15.37 21.45
N SER A 14 -7.31 -15.29 21.62
CA SER A 14 -8.27 -16.26 21.07
C SER A 14 -8.27 -16.30 19.54
N TYR A 15 -7.91 -15.18 18.90
CA TYR A 15 -7.84 -15.06 17.44
C TYR A 15 -6.58 -15.68 16.83
N PHE A 16 -5.56 -16.00 17.64
CA PHE A 16 -4.24 -16.39 17.12
C PHE A 16 -4.31 -17.65 16.27
N ALA A 17 -5.03 -18.67 16.74
CA ALA A 17 -5.12 -19.95 16.03
C ALA A 17 -5.80 -19.80 14.65
N ILE A 18 -6.87 -19.01 14.57
CA ILE A 18 -7.63 -18.80 13.33
C ILE A 18 -6.80 -18.01 12.32
N ILE A 19 -6.22 -16.87 12.75
CA ILE A 19 -5.39 -16.03 11.88
C ILE A 19 -4.18 -16.81 11.36
N LYS A 20 -3.47 -17.53 12.25
CA LYS A 20 -2.32 -18.36 11.84
C LYS A 20 -2.72 -19.43 10.84
N LYS A 21 -3.80 -20.16 11.10
CA LYS A 21 -4.28 -21.22 10.19
C LYS A 21 -4.62 -20.68 8.81
N GLU A 22 -5.29 -19.52 8.75
CA GLU A 22 -5.67 -18.89 7.49
C GLU A 22 -4.45 -18.41 6.70
N ILE A 23 -3.53 -17.68 7.35
CA ILE A 23 -2.29 -17.21 6.71
C ILE A 23 -1.45 -18.41 6.23
N HIS A 24 -1.28 -19.44 7.06
CA HIS A 24 -0.56 -20.66 6.70
C HIS A 24 -1.15 -21.33 5.45
N THR A 25 -2.48 -21.46 5.40
CA THR A 25 -3.19 -22.06 4.24
C THR A 25 -2.98 -21.24 2.98
N LEU A 26 -3.02 -19.90 3.07
CA LEU A 26 -2.81 -19.00 1.94
C LEU A 26 -1.38 -19.06 1.41
N VAL A 27 -0.39 -19.07 2.31
CA VAL A 27 1.03 -19.14 1.96
C VAL A 27 1.36 -20.50 1.33
N LEU A 28 0.81 -21.60 1.84
CA LEU A 28 0.93 -22.92 1.22
C LEU A 28 0.29 -22.94 -0.18
N SER A 29 -0.94 -22.44 -0.30
CA SER A 29 -1.68 -22.43 -1.58
C SER A 29 -1.02 -21.53 -2.63
N ALA A 30 -0.28 -20.50 -2.20
CA ALA A 30 0.53 -19.68 -3.09
C ALA A 30 1.82 -20.37 -3.57
N GLY A 31 2.17 -21.54 -3.05
CA GLY A 31 3.33 -22.33 -3.48
C GLY A 31 4.65 -21.95 -2.82
N PHE A 32 4.62 -21.36 -1.62
CA PHE A 32 5.85 -21.15 -0.85
C PHE A 32 6.46 -22.49 -0.42
N PRO A 33 7.80 -22.65 -0.45
CA PRO A 33 8.46 -23.85 0.05
C PRO A 33 8.17 -24.10 1.53
N ALA A 34 8.10 -25.36 1.96
CA ALA A 34 7.78 -25.75 3.34
C ALA A 34 8.64 -25.04 4.41
N ARG A 35 9.93 -24.84 4.12
CA ARG A 35 10.83 -24.06 4.98
C ARG A 35 10.35 -22.61 5.15
N LYS A 36 9.99 -21.93 4.06
CA LYS A 36 9.49 -20.55 4.09
C LYS A 36 8.16 -20.44 4.81
N VAL A 37 7.27 -21.42 4.65
CA VAL A 37 6.00 -21.50 5.40
C VAL A 37 6.27 -21.51 6.91
N ALA A 38 7.19 -22.37 7.38
CA ALA A 38 7.56 -22.43 8.80
C ALA A 38 8.20 -21.13 9.31
N GLU A 39 9.05 -20.47 8.50
CA GLU A 39 9.61 -19.15 8.82
C GLU A 39 8.51 -18.08 8.96
N ILE A 40 7.52 -18.08 8.06
CA ILE A 40 6.37 -17.18 8.09
C ILE A 40 5.48 -17.45 9.32
N ASP A 41 5.27 -18.72 9.70
CA ASP A 41 4.50 -19.05 10.90
C ASP A 41 5.11 -18.46 12.18
N ILE A 42 6.44 -18.42 12.26
CA ILE A 42 7.17 -17.76 13.37
C ILE A 42 6.95 -16.24 13.30
N ILE A 43 7.14 -15.63 12.13
CA ILE A 43 6.92 -14.19 11.91
C ILE A 43 5.53 -13.77 12.36
N VAL A 44 4.49 -14.49 11.92
CA VAL A 44 3.10 -14.21 12.28
C VAL A 44 2.89 -14.37 13.80
N SER A 45 3.44 -15.42 14.41
CA SER A 45 3.37 -15.63 15.86
C SER A 45 3.97 -14.46 16.65
N GLU A 46 5.12 -13.95 16.22
CA GLU A 46 5.77 -12.80 16.87
C GLU A 46 4.97 -11.50 16.67
N ILE A 47 4.48 -11.24 15.46
CA ILE A 47 3.63 -10.06 15.18
C ILE A 47 2.38 -10.06 16.06
N LEU A 48 1.63 -11.16 16.08
CA LEU A 48 0.38 -11.26 16.85
C LEU A 48 0.65 -11.11 18.35
N THR A 49 1.72 -11.75 18.83
CA THR A 49 2.13 -11.66 20.24
C THR A 49 2.49 -10.22 20.62
N ASN A 50 3.25 -9.52 19.78
CA ASN A 50 3.65 -8.14 20.03
C ASN A 50 2.46 -7.20 20.07
N ILE A 51 1.51 -7.34 19.13
CA ILE A 51 0.27 -6.53 19.13
C ILE A 51 -0.47 -6.70 20.45
N VAL A 52 -0.78 -7.95 20.85
CA VAL A 52 -1.59 -8.18 22.07
C VAL A 52 -0.83 -7.81 23.34
N LYS A 53 0.46 -8.15 23.46
CA LYS A 53 1.23 -7.88 24.68
C LYS A 53 1.52 -6.39 24.89
N HIS A 54 1.77 -5.63 23.81
CA HIS A 54 2.26 -4.26 23.93
C HIS A 54 1.23 -3.20 23.57
N ALA A 55 0.28 -3.50 22.69
CA ALA A 55 -0.76 -2.56 22.27
C ALA A 55 -2.18 -2.97 22.69
N GLY A 56 -2.37 -4.20 23.17
CA GLY A 56 -3.68 -4.79 23.48
C GLY A 56 -4.44 -5.24 22.23
N SER A 57 -4.49 -4.40 21.19
CA SER A 57 -5.12 -4.74 19.90
C SER A 57 -4.45 -4.04 18.72
N GLY A 58 -4.73 -4.52 17.51
CA GLY A 58 -4.21 -3.96 16.27
C GLY A 58 -4.77 -4.66 15.04
N THR A 59 -4.17 -4.38 13.89
CA THR A 59 -4.55 -4.94 12.60
C THR A 59 -3.33 -5.56 11.93
N LEU A 60 -3.52 -6.71 11.30
CA LEU A 60 -2.55 -7.34 10.42
C LEU A 60 -3.12 -7.41 9.00
N LEU A 61 -2.46 -6.77 8.05
CA LEU A 61 -2.76 -6.92 6.63
C LEU A 61 -1.85 -7.97 6.01
N LEU A 62 -2.39 -8.75 5.09
CA LEU A 62 -1.66 -9.71 4.27
C LEU A 62 -1.95 -9.48 2.79
N LYS A 63 -0.91 -9.48 1.96
CA LYS A 63 -1.00 -9.54 0.50
C LYS A 63 0.05 -10.50 -0.04
N ILE A 64 -0.32 -11.36 -0.98
CA ILE A 64 0.63 -12.18 -1.74
C ILE A 64 0.62 -11.72 -3.20
N THR A 65 1.78 -11.34 -3.72
CA THR A 65 1.96 -10.89 -5.11
C THR A 65 2.82 -11.87 -5.89
N ALA A 66 2.39 -12.22 -7.09
CA ALA A 66 3.19 -12.99 -8.03
C ALA A 66 3.97 -12.04 -8.96
N HIS A 67 5.27 -12.27 -9.08
CA HIS A 67 6.15 -11.59 -10.02
C HIS A 67 6.27 -12.40 -11.33
N ILE A 68 6.80 -11.76 -12.38
CA ILE A 68 6.89 -12.32 -13.74
C ILE A 68 7.72 -13.63 -13.78
N ASP A 69 8.70 -13.77 -12.90
CA ASP A 69 9.62 -14.90 -12.76
C ASP A 69 9.06 -16.06 -11.89
N GLN A 70 7.73 -16.11 -11.71
CA GLN A 70 7.03 -17.04 -10.81
C GLN A 70 7.47 -16.92 -9.34
N GLN A 71 8.13 -15.83 -8.98
CA GLN A 71 8.43 -15.52 -7.60
C GLN A 71 7.16 -15.02 -6.90
N GLN A 72 6.80 -15.63 -5.78
CA GLN A 72 5.83 -15.07 -4.86
C GLN A 72 6.51 -14.18 -3.82
N GLU A 73 5.88 -13.06 -3.52
CA GLU A 73 6.23 -12.15 -2.42
C GLU A 73 5.03 -12.06 -1.48
N LEU A 74 5.24 -12.39 -0.21
CA LEU A 74 4.30 -12.12 0.88
C LEU A 74 4.64 -10.75 1.46
N GLU A 75 3.65 -9.87 1.59
CA GLU A 75 3.71 -8.63 2.35
C GLU A 75 2.79 -8.75 3.56
N LEU A 76 3.35 -8.52 4.75
CA LEU A 76 2.62 -8.38 6.00
C LEU A 76 2.78 -6.95 6.51
N ILE A 77 1.68 -6.29 6.84
CA ILE A 77 1.69 -4.95 7.44
C ILE A 77 0.88 -5.01 8.72
N ALA A 78 1.57 -5.02 9.85
CA ALA A 78 0.96 -4.93 11.16
C ALA A 78 0.97 -3.49 11.65
N PHE A 79 -0.12 -3.02 12.25
CA PHE A 79 -0.16 -1.71 12.88
C PHE A 79 -1.11 -1.68 14.08
N ASP A 80 -0.79 -0.83 15.04
CA ASP A 80 -1.55 -0.67 16.29
C ASP A 80 -1.65 0.80 16.73
N LYS A 81 -2.42 1.03 17.80
CA LYS A 81 -2.56 2.33 18.49
C LYS A 81 -2.07 2.24 19.94
N GLY A 82 -1.08 1.39 20.17
CA GLY A 82 -0.47 1.19 21.48
C GLY A 82 0.43 2.36 21.90
N PRO A 83 1.19 2.20 23.00
CA PRO A 83 2.06 3.25 23.52
C PRO A 83 3.23 3.61 22.58
N GLY A 84 3.57 2.74 21.62
CA GLY A 84 4.69 2.91 20.72
C GLY A 84 6.06 2.94 21.42
N MET A 85 7.11 3.23 20.66
CA MET A 85 8.50 3.22 21.08
C MET A 85 9.18 4.54 20.70
N ALA A 86 10.11 5.00 21.54
CA ALA A 86 10.90 6.20 21.27
C ALA A 86 12.17 5.89 20.46
N ASP A 87 12.81 4.74 20.73
CA ASP A 87 14.03 4.29 20.04
C ASP A 87 13.89 2.81 19.67
N VAL A 88 13.54 2.57 18.41
CA VAL A 88 13.38 1.21 17.86
C VAL A 88 14.74 0.49 17.80
N ASN A 89 15.82 1.18 17.46
CA ASN A 89 17.14 0.57 17.31
C ASN A 89 17.66 0.05 18.64
N ARG A 90 17.45 0.81 19.72
CA ARG A 90 17.77 0.35 21.06
C ARG A 90 16.98 -0.91 21.45
N MET A 91 15.68 -0.94 21.17
CA MET A 91 14.85 -2.13 21.46
C MET A 91 15.26 -3.37 20.64
N MET A 92 15.77 -3.17 19.42
CA MET A 92 16.31 -4.24 18.58
C MET A 92 17.64 -4.80 19.10
N ASN A 93 18.51 -3.95 19.65
CA ASN A 93 19.85 -4.33 20.13
C ASN A 93 19.83 -4.90 21.55
N ASP A 94 19.09 -4.25 22.44
CA ASP A 94 19.11 -4.59 23.87
C ASP A 94 18.28 -5.85 24.17
N GLY A 95 17.48 -6.34 23.21
CA GLY A 95 16.62 -7.51 23.38
C GLY A 95 15.70 -7.40 24.60
N VAL A 96 15.37 -6.17 25.05
CA VAL A 96 14.69 -5.95 26.34
C VAL A 96 13.25 -6.44 26.26
N SER A 97 13.06 -7.73 26.54
CA SER A 97 11.77 -8.24 26.98
C SER A 97 11.53 -7.72 28.39
N THR A 98 10.68 -6.72 28.55
CA THR A 98 10.12 -6.36 29.86
C THR A 98 9.11 -7.39 30.36
N THR A 99 8.82 -8.45 29.60
CA THR A 99 7.93 -9.56 29.98
C THR A 99 8.44 -10.91 29.46
N ASN A 100 9.25 -11.62 30.26
CA ASN A 100 9.46 -13.08 30.33
C ASN A 100 9.28 -13.98 29.07
N THR A 101 9.58 -13.50 27.87
CA THR A 101 9.74 -14.32 26.67
C THR A 101 11.02 -13.88 26.00
N LEU A 102 11.96 -14.82 25.81
CA LEU A 102 13.25 -14.68 25.11
C LEU A 102 13.26 -13.45 24.21
N GLY A 103 14.08 -12.45 24.59
CA GLY A 103 14.21 -11.12 24.01
C GLY A 103 14.64 -11.03 22.55
N GLY A 104 14.09 -11.89 21.69
CA GLY A 104 14.47 -12.05 20.29
C GLY A 104 13.31 -11.88 19.32
N GLY A 105 12.11 -11.47 19.74
CA GLY A 105 10.92 -11.42 18.87
C GLY A 105 11.09 -10.51 17.66
N LEU A 106 11.45 -9.24 17.85
CA LEU A 106 11.73 -8.32 16.74
C LEU A 106 13.00 -8.70 15.96
N GLY A 107 14.01 -9.26 16.64
CA GLY A 107 15.21 -9.80 15.99
C GLY A 107 14.89 -10.98 15.07
N ALA A 108 13.96 -11.84 15.45
CA ALA A 108 13.49 -12.97 14.65
C ALA A 108 12.77 -12.47 13.40
N LEU A 109 11.92 -11.44 13.51
CA LEU A 109 11.28 -10.81 12.34
C LEU A 109 12.33 -10.41 11.31
N LYS A 110 13.37 -9.66 11.72
CA LYS A 110 14.45 -9.20 10.83
C LYS A 110 15.26 -10.35 10.22
N ARG A 111 15.53 -11.42 10.96
CA ARG A 111 16.32 -12.56 10.46
C ARG A 111 15.55 -13.45 9.47
N LEU A 112 14.24 -13.57 9.65
CA LEU A 112 13.40 -14.49 8.88
C LEU A 112 12.77 -13.85 7.64
N SER A 113 12.82 -12.51 7.55
CA SER A 113 12.29 -11.73 6.44
C SER A 113 13.36 -11.32 5.42
N ASP A 114 12.94 -11.05 4.19
CA ASP A 114 13.77 -10.42 3.15
C ASP A 114 13.77 -8.88 3.27
N ASP A 115 12.68 -8.29 3.79
CA ASP A 115 12.56 -6.87 4.14
C ASP A 115 11.81 -6.75 5.47
N CYS A 116 12.33 -5.95 6.40
CA CYS A 116 11.71 -5.69 7.69
C CYS A 116 11.91 -4.23 8.08
N GLN A 117 10.80 -3.53 8.29
CA GLN A 117 10.79 -2.14 8.72
C GLN A 117 9.83 -1.94 9.87
N ILE A 118 10.32 -1.30 10.93
CA ILE A 118 9.56 -1.02 12.15
C ILE A 118 9.53 0.49 12.33
N TYR A 119 8.37 1.08 12.17
CA TYR A 119 8.11 2.49 12.44
C TYR A 119 7.30 2.61 13.72
N SER A 120 7.77 3.41 14.67
CA SER A 120 7.06 3.59 15.93
C SER A 120 7.23 5.00 16.44
N GLN A 121 6.20 5.50 17.11
CA GLN A 121 6.24 6.79 17.79
C GLN A 121 5.57 6.65 19.16
N LYS A 122 6.19 7.25 20.17
CA LYS A 122 5.64 7.32 21.53
C LYS A 122 4.25 7.98 21.49
N ASN A 123 3.30 7.36 22.18
CA ASN A 123 1.89 7.77 22.28
C ASN A 123 1.12 7.79 20.96
N TRP A 124 1.57 7.05 19.95
CA TRP A 124 0.87 6.93 18.67
C TRP A 124 0.65 5.48 18.26
N GLY A 125 1.69 4.64 18.38
CA GLY A 125 1.61 3.22 18.05
C GLY A 125 2.83 2.72 17.29
N THR A 126 2.72 1.52 16.74
CA THR A 126 3.77 0.87 15.95
C THR A 126 3.21 0.36 14.62
N ILE A 127 4.03 0.42 13.58
CA ILE A 127 3.82 -0.20 12.28
C ILE A 127 5.01 -1.13 11.99
N VAL A 128 4.72 -2.35 11.60
CA VAL A 128 5.70 -3.36 11.19
C VAL A 128 5.37 -3.80 9.77
N LEU A 129 6.28 -3.54 8.84
CA LEU A 129 6.25 -4.05 7.48
C LEU A 129 7.23 -5.22 7.36
N ILE A 130 6.75 -6.36 6.89
CA ILE A 130 7.56 -7.54 6.58
C ILE A 130 7.30 -7.96 5.14
N ARG A 131 8.37 -8.28 4.39
CA ARG A 131 8.27 -8.99 3.12
C ARG A 131 9.07 -10.27 3.14
N VAL A 132 8.48 -11.32 2.57
CA VAL A 132 9.11 -12.64 2.43
C VAL A 132 8.99 -13.11 0.98
N LEU A 133 10.13 -13.47 0.41
CA LEU A 133 10.30 -14.00 -0.92
C LEU A 133 10.26 -15.53 -0.90
N SER A 134 9.46 -16.14 -1.77
CA SER A 134 9.31 -17.60 -1.88
C SER A 134 10.60 -18.31 -2.29
N LYS A 135 11.43 -17.69 -3.13
CA LYS A 135 12.79 -18.14 -3.48
C LYS A 135 13.81 -17.04 -3.17
N PRO A 136 15.09 -17.37 -2.93
CA PRO A 136 16.14 -16.36 -2.72
C PRO A 136 16.24 -15.38 -3.88
N ASN A 137 16.41 -14.09 -3.56
CA ASN A 137 16.62 -13.07 -4.58
C ASN A 137 18.03 -13.16 -5.18
N ASN A 138 18.17 -13.90 -6.27
CA ASN A 138 19.45 -14.06 -6.97
C ASN A 138 19.71 -12.94 -8.00
N SER A 139 18.83 -11.95 -8.11
CA SER A 139 18.92 -10.93 -9.15
C SER A 139 19.63 -9.67 -8.65
N ARG A 140 20.69 -9.24 -9.35
CA ARG A 140 21.21 -7.85 -9.28
C ARG A 140 20.25 -6.93 -10.03
N ALA A 141 19.02 -6.80 -9.54
CA ALA A 141 18.04 -5.92 -10.15
C ALA A 141 18.51 -4.47 -10.05
N LYS A 142 18.43 -3.72 -11.18
CA LYS A 142 18.64 -2.27 -11.17
C LYS A 142 17.60 -1.64 -10.23
N SER A 143 17.99 -0.59 -9.50
CA SER A 143 17.04 0.16 -8.67
C SER A 143 15.85 0.63 -9.53
N PRO A 144 14.62 0.48 -9.05
CA PRO A 144 13.45 0.81 -9.85
C PRO A 144 13.38 2.33 -10.09
N LYS A 145 12.95 2.73 -11.30
CA LYS A 145 12.74 4.14 -11.67
C LYS A 145 11.68 4.82 -10.79
N ALA A 146 10.71 4.05 -10.32
CA ALA A 146 9.67 4.50 -9.41
C ALA A 146 9.33 3.41 -8.39
N LEU A 147 9.05 3.83 -7.17
CA LEU A 147 8.57 2.97 -6.09
C LEU A 147 7.06 3.20 -5.93
N VAL A 148 6.27 2.29 -6.50
CA VAL A 148 4.81 2.31 -6.38
C VAL A 148 4.39 1.32 -5.30
N ARG A 149 3.54 1.77 -4.38
CA ARG A 149 2.92 0.97 -3.33
C ARG A 149 1.43 1.24 -3.27
N SER A 150 0.66 0.24 -2.86
CA SER A 150 -0.75 0.44 -2.63
C SER A 150 -1.28 -0.48 -1.53
N ILE A 151 -2.26 0.02 -0.80
CA ILE A 151 -3.10 -0.71 0.15
C ILE A 151 -4.54 -0.65 -0.38
N LEU A 152 -5.15 -1.81 -0.56
CA LEU A 152 -6.55 -1.98 -0.93
C LEU A 152 -7.17 -2.86 0.14
N VAL A 153 -8.19 -2.40 0.86
CA VAL A 153 -8.86 -3.13 1.94
C VAL A 153 -10.36 -3.11 1.68
N PRO A 154 -11.03 -4.27 1.66
CA PRO A 154 -12.46 -4.30 1.44
C PRO A 154 -13.21 -3.67 2.61
N LYS A 155 -14.37 -3.09 2.32
CA LYS A 155 -15.33 -2.66 3.33
C LYS A 155 -15.58 -3.80 4.33
N PRO A 156 -15.66 -3.53 5.65
CA PRO A 156 -15.98 -4.56 6.62
C PRO A 156 -17.25 -5.34 6.26
N GLY A 157 -17.14 -6.67 6.22
CA GLY A 157 -18.22 -7.58 5.81
C GLY A 157 -18.19 -7.99 4.35
N GLU A 158 -17.38 -7.34 3.51
CA GLU A 158 -17.19 -7.71 2.11
C GLU A 158 -15.97 -8.61 1.90
N SER A 159 -16.05 -9.46 0.87
CA SER A 159 -14.95 -10.36 0.47
C SER A 159 -14.04 -9.78 -0.61
N GLN A 160 -14.49 -8.73 -1.29
CA GLN A 160 -13.78 -8.07 -2.39
C GLN A 160 -13.87 -6.56 -2.24
N CYS A 161 -12.79 -5.88 -2.61
CA CYS A 161 -12.70 -4.44 -2.50
C CYS A 161 -13.21 -3.78 -3.79
N GLY A 162 -14.10 -2.79 -3.66
CA GLY A 162 -14.56 -1.94 -4.75
C GLY A 162 -13.49 -1.02 -5.34
N ASP A 163 -12.37 -0.84 -4.64
CA ASP A 163 -11.26 0.00 -5.09
C ASP A 163 -10.21 -0.79 -5.89
N GLY A 164 -9.67 -0.15 -6.91
CA GLY A 164 -8.65 -0.71 -7.81
C GLY A 164 -7.43 0.20 -7.95
N SER A 165 -6.24 -0.39 -7.87
CA SER A 165 -4.94 0.29 -8.01
C SER A 165 -4.11 -0.38 -9.11
N TYR A 166 -3.77 0.39 -10.14
CA TYR A 166 -3.03 -0.10 -11.30
C TYR A 166 -1.90 0.85 -11.68
N TYR A 167 -0.82 0.29 -12.22
CA TYR A 167 0.27 1.08 -12.75
C TYR A 167 0.98 0.36 -13.88
N THR A 168 1.60 1.14 -14.76
CA THR A 168 2.54 0.65 -15.79
C THR A 168 3.77 1.54 -15.76
N VAL A 169 4.96 0.96 -15.92
CA VAL A 169 6.21 1.71 -16.06
C VAL A 169 6.94 1.24 -17.30
N ASN A 170 7.37 2.17 -18.14
CA ASN A 170 8.26 1.90 -19.26
C ASN A 170 9.46 2.85 -19.22
N ASP A 171 10.20 2.97 -20.32
CA ASP A 171 11.40 3.78 -20.33
C ASP A 171 11.18 5.30 -20.28
N GLN A 172 9.99 5.76 -20.67
CA GLN A 172 9.63 7.16 -20.84
C GLN A 172 8.57 7.61 -19.82
N HIS A 173 7.65 6.72 -19.48
CA HIS A 173 6.44 7.05 -18.73
C HIS A 173 6.17 6.09 -17.58
N LEU A 174 5.69 6.63 -16.46
CA LEU A 174 4.98 5.90 -15.42
C LEU A 174 3.52 6.34 -15.42
N LYS A 175 2.59 5.40 -15.53
CA LYS A 175 1.14 5.64 -15.43
C LYS A 175 0.62 5.05 -14.14
N LEU A 176 -0.25 5.77 -13.45
CA LEU A 176 -0.93 5.37 -12.22
C LEU A 176 -2.43 5.54 -12.41
N LEU A 177 -3.20 4.59 -11.92
CA LEU A 177 -4.65 4.64 -11.78
C LEU A 177 -5.03 4.22 -10.37
N LEU A 178 -5.79 5.08 -9.69
CA LEU A 178 -6.65 4.66 -8.60
C LEU A 178 -8.10 4.86 -9.06
N CYS A 179 -8.94 3.86 -8.85
CA CYS A 179 -10.38 3.93 -9.12
C CYS A 179 -11.17 3.31 -7.97
N ASP A 180 -12.42 3.72 -7.84
CA ASP A 180 -13.39 3.21 -6.87
C ASP A 180 -14.69 2.97 -7.65
N GLY A 181 -15.05 1.68 -7.76
CA GLY A 181 -16.24 1.23 -8.45
C GLY A 181 -17.48 1.48 -7.60
N LEU A 182 -18.51 2.09 -8.17
CA LEU A 182 -19.69 2.49 -7.40
C LEU A 182 -20.32 1.32 -6.64
N GLY A 183 -20.53 1.53 -5.34
CA GLY A 183 -21.03 0.54 -4.38
C GLY A 183 -19.88 -0.12 -3.62
N HIS A 184 -20.08 -1.35 -3.17
CA HIS A 184 -19.04 -2.15 -2.51
C HIS A 184 -19.20 -3.62 -2.89
N GLY A 185 -18.24 -4.45 -2.47
CA GLY A 185 -18.29 -5.90 -2.67
C GLY A 185 -18.02 -6.33 -4.12
N PRO A 186 -18.38 -7.57 -4.49
CA PRO A 186 -17.97 -8.19 -5.76
C PRO A 186 -18.37 -7.41 -7.02
N ASP A 187 -19.53 -6.76 -7.02
CA ASP A 187 -19.99 -5.97 -8.16
C ASP A 187 -19.14 -4.72 -8.38
N ALA A 188 -18.74 -4.04 -7.30
CA ALA A 188 -17.87 -2.87 -7.36
C ALA A 188 -16.46 -3.29 -7.78
N ALA A 189 -15.96 -4.38 -7.20
CA ALA A 189 -14.67 -4.97 -7.53
C ALA A 189 -14.57 -5.30 -9.03
N LYS A 190 -15.64 -5.85 -9.62
CA LYS A 190 -15.70 -6.12 -11.07
C LYS A 190 -15.59 -4.86 -11.93
N VAL A 191 -16.15 -3.74 -11.48
CA VAL A 191 -15.99 -2.44 -12.18
C VAL A 191 -14.54 -1.96 -12.10
N ALA A 192 -13.93 -2.04 -10.92
CA ALA A 192 -12.53 -1.66 -10.73
C ALA A 192 -11.56 -2.56 -11.51
N GLU A 193 -11.86 -3.85 -11.64
CA GLU A 193 -11.11 -4.78 -12.48
C GLU A 193 -11.19 -4.41 -13.95
N LEU A 194 -12.41 -4.13 -14.46
CA LEU A 194 -12.61 -3.71 -15.84
C LEU A 194 -11.89 -2.39 -16.15
N ALA A 195 -11.92 -1.43 -15.22
CA ALA A 195 -11.17 -0.18 -15.35
C ALA A 195 -9.66 -0.44 -15.40
N GLY A 196 -9.17 -1.35 -14.56
CA GLY A 196 -7.77 -1.77 -14.55
C GLY A 196 -7.31 -2.41 -15.86
N GLN A 197 -8.12 -3.33 -16.41
CA GLN A 197 -7.84 -3.98 -17.69
C GLN A 197 -7.76 -2.95 -18.82
N ALA A 198 -8.78 -2.09 -18.95
CA ALA A 198 -8.79 -1.01 -19.94
C ALA A 198 -7.59 -0.05 -19.80
N PHE A 199 -7.18 0.26 -18.57
CA PHE A 199 -6.01 1.10 -18.31
C PHE A 199 -4.69 0.45 -18.75
N LEU A 200 -4.54 -0.85 -18.51
CA LEU A 200 -3.33 -1.60 -18.85
C LEU A 200 -3.18 -1.77 -20.36
N ASP A 201 -4.29 -1.95 -21.07
CA ASP A 201 -4.32 -2.26 -22.50
C ASP A 201 -4.24 -1.02 -23.41
N TYR A 202 -4.36 0.19 -22.85
CA TYR A 202 -4.40 1.43 -23.64
C TYR A 202 -3.09 2.24 -23.59
N PRO A 203 -2.32 2.31 -24.70
CA PRO A 203 -1.05 3.02 -24.75
C PRO A 203 -1.26 4.51 -25.07
N THR A 204 -1.71 5.29 -24.08
CA THR A 204 -1.71 6.77 -24.14
C THR A 204 -0.79 7.38 -23.10
N GLU A 205 -0.32 8.60 -23.39
CA GLU A 205 0.49 9.46 -22.52
C GLU A 205 -0.33 10.66 -21.99
N ASP A 206 -1.58 10.81 -22.44
CA ASP A 206 -2.51 11.85 -21.98
C ASP A 206 -3.52 11.25 -20.99
N PRO A 207 -3.58 11.75 -19.73
CA PRO A 207 -4.56 11.26 -18.77
C PRO A 207 -6.02 11.59 -19.16
N VAL A 208 -6.29 12.64 -19.95
CA VAL A 208 -7.65 12.93 -20.45
C VAL A 208 -8.10 11.87 -21.44
N ASP A 209 -7.23 11.47 -22.37
CA ASP A 209 -7.52 10.39 -23.31
C ASP A 209 -7.72 9.06 -22.57
N MET A 210 -6.92 8.81 -21.52
CA MET A 210 -7.11 7.65 -20.66
C MET A 210 -8.48 7.65 -19.98
N ILE A 211 -8.90 8.78 -19.39
CA ILE A 211 -10.25 8.92 -18.80
C ILE A 211 -11.34 8.70 -19.86
N GLY A 212 -11.15 9.22 -21.08
CA GLY A 212 -12.06 8.97 -22.20
C GLY A 212 -12.18 7.49 -22.56
N HIS A 213 -11.05 6.78 -22.60
CA HIS A 213 -11.01 5.34 -22.84
C HIS A 213 -11.70 4.54 -21.73
N LEU A 214 -11.39 4.85 -20.46
CA LEU A 214 -12.06 4.24 -19.30
C LEU A 214 -13.57 4.50 -19.33
N ASN A 215 -14.00 5.69 -19.73
CA ASN A 215 -15.42 6.02 -19.83
C ASN A 215 -16.17 5.15 -20.86
N VAL A 216 -15.54 4.83 -21.99
CA VAL A 216 -16.11 3.90 -22.97
C VAL A 216 -16.17 2.49 -22.40
N ALA A 217 -15.09 2.02 -21.77
CA ALA A 217 -15.01 0.68 -21.20
C ALA A 217 -16.06 0.44 -20.10
N LEU A 218 -16.33 1.47 -19.27
CA LEU A 218 -17.26 1.38 -18.14
C LEU A 218 -18.71 1.72 -18.48
N LYS A 219 -19.05 2.05 -19.74
CA LYS A 219 -20.36 2.60 -20.12
C LYS A 219 -21.59 1.73 -19.78
N ARG A 220 -21.40 0.41 -19.64
CA ARG A 220 -22.47 -0.56 -19.32
C ARG A 220 -22.32 -1.16 -17.93
N THR A 221 -21.65 -0.46 -17.02
CA THR A 221 -21.50 -0.87 -15.63
C THR A 221 -22.17 0.13 -14.70
N ARG A 222 -21.99 -0.03 -13.38
CA ARG A 222 -22.40 0.99 -12.41
C ARG A 222 -21.56 2.27 -12.51
N GLY A 223 -20.42 2.22 -13.19
CA GLY A 223 -19.45 3.32 -13.28
C GLY A 223 -18.51 3.37 -12.08
N ALA A 224 -17.51 4.23 -12.17
CA ALA A 224 -16.49 4.41 -11.15
C ALA A 224 -16.07 5.89 -11.03
N VAL A 225 -15.54 6.25 -9.88
CA VAL A 225 -14.67 7.43 -9.77
C VAL A 225 -13.23 6.99 -10.06
N ALA A 226 -12.43 7.83 -10.71
CA ALA A 226 -11.09 7.44 -11.14
C ALA A 226 -10.18 8.65 -11.27
N THR A 227 -8.92 8.51 -10.86
CA THR A 227 -7.86 9.48 -11.15
C THR A 227 -6.69 8.78 -11.82
N VAL A 228 -6.28 9.34 -12.96
CA VAL A 228 -5.11 8.93 -13.72
C VAL A 228 -4.00 9.96 -13.54
N ALA A 229 -2.81 9.50 -13.19
CA ALA A 229 -1.59 10.32 -13.18
C ALA A 229 -0.52 9.68 -14.05
N ILE A 230 0.04 10.45 -14.97
CA ILE A 230 1.11 10.04 -15.87
C ILE A 230 2.33 10.91 -15.60
N PHE A 231 3.47 10.27 -15.36
CA PHE A 231 4.75 10.92 -15.15
C PHE A 231 5.65 10.76 -16.36
N ASP A 232 6.10 11.87 -16.94
CA ASP A 232 7.16 11.89 -17.96
C ASP A 232 8.53 11.85 -17.26
N LEU A 233 9.25 10.73 -17.41
CA LEU A 233 10.54 10.47 -16.76
C LEU A 233 11.64 11.43 -17.26
N LYS A 234 11.52 11.94 -18.49
CA LYS A 234 12.52 12.84 -19.09
C LYS A 234 12.24 14.29 -18.72
N LYS A 235 10.99 14.73 -18.87
CA LYS A 235 10.58 16.11 -18.57
C LYS A 235 10.39 16.36 -17.08
N LYS A 236 10.28 15.30 -16.27
CA LYS A 236 9.97 15.36 -14.83
C LYS A 236 8.67 16.15 -14.56
N ILE A 237 7.59 15.76 -15.26
CA ILE A 237 6.28 16.40 -15.14
C ILE A 237 5.23 15.32 -14.84
N TRP A 238 4.40 15.59 -13.83
CA TRP A 238 3.14 14.89 -13.62
C TRP A 238 2.04 15.53 -14.45
N SER A 239 1.30 14.72 -15.18
CA SER A 239 0.07 15.06 -15.90
C SER A 239 -1.08 14.29 -15.26
N ILE A 240 -2.09 14.99 -14.73
CA ILE A 240 -3.16 14.38 -13.92
C ILE A 240 -4.53 14.77 -14.46
N CYS A 241 -5.42 13.79 -14.56
CA CYS A 241 -6.85 13.98 -14.80
C CYS A 241 -7.65 12.97 -13.97
N GLY A 242 -8.71 13.43 -13.31
CA GLY A 242 -9.57 12.59 -12.48
C GLY A 242 -11.01 13.06 -12.48
N ILE A 243 -11.90 12.10 -12.24
CA ILE A 243 -13.34 12.22 -12.21
C ILE A 243 -13.83 11.66 -10.87
N GLY A 244 -14.65 12.42 -10.15
CA GLY A 244 -15.20 12.05 -8.85
C GLY A 244 -14.40 12.63 -7.69
N ASN A 245 -14.12 11.80 -6.68
CA ASN A 245 -13.67 12.25 -5.37
C ASN A 245 -12.36 11.59 -4.88
N ILE A 246 -11.56 10.99 -5.78
CA ILE A 246 -10.25 10.45 -5.41
C ILE A 246 -9.31 11.60 -5.04
N MET A 247 -8.98 11.66 -3.75
CA MET A 247 -8.04 12.64 -3.23
C MET A 247 -6.65 12.36 -3.79
N THR A 248 -6.04 13.36 -4.42
CA THR A 248 -4.67 13.24 -4.93
C THR A 248 -3.82 14.38 -4.39
N LYS A 249 -2.72 14.02 -3.71
CA LYS A 249 -1.74 14.95 -3.13
C LYS A 249 -0.35 14.68 -3.68
N ILE A 250 0.37 15.74 -4.00
CA ILE A 250 1.81 15.69 -4.24
C ILE A 250 2.49 16.31 -3.04
N LEU A 251 3.15 15.46 -2.26
CA LEU A 251 3.90 15.83 -1.07
C LEU A 251 5.32 16.21 -1.47
N SER A 252 5.88 17.27 -0.88
CA SER A 252 7.29 17.67 -1.01
C SER A 252 7.82 18.16 0.33
N ARG A 253 9.10 18.56 0.41
CA ARG A 253 9.66 19.20 1.61
C ARG A 253 8.99 20.54 1.95
N GLU A 254 8.52 21.27 0.94
CA GLU A 254 7.93 22.61 1.10
C GLU A 254 6.44 22.57 1.46
N GLY A 255 5.82 21.39 1.45
CA GLY A 255 4.42 21.21 1.81
C GLY A 255 3.73 20.19 0.90
N HIS A 256 2.48 20.47 0.53
CA HIS A 256 1.73 19.60 -0.37
C HIS A 256 0.90 20.42 -1.35
N LYS A 257 0.74 19.88 -2.57
CA LYS A 257 -0.19 20.38 -3.58
C LYS A 257 -1.33 19.39 -3.73
N ASN A 258 -2.56 19.90 -3.69
CA ASN A 258 -3.76 19.09 -3.91
C ASN A 258 -4.17 19.19 -5.39
N TYR A 259 -4.44 18.05 -6.01
CA TYR A 259 -5.14 17.99 -7.28
C TYR A 259 -6.65 17.96 -7.02
N MET A 260 -7.40 18.73 -7.81
CA MET A 260 -8.86 18.76 -7.73
C MET A 260 -9.46 18.01 -8.94
N PRO A 261 -10.07 16.83 -8.73
CA PRO A 261 -10.77 16.11 -9.80
C PRO A 261 -12.04 16.86 -10.23
N TYR A 262 -12.51 16.55 -11.44
CA TYR A 262 -13.80 17.03 -11.93
C TYR A 262 -14.95 16.23 -11.34
N ASN A 263 -16.10 16.86 -11.15
CA ASN A 263 -17.32 16.15 -10.75
C ASN A 263 -17.82 15.26 -11.90
N GLY A 264 -18.21 14.04 -11.57
CA GLY A 264 -18.78 13.07 -12.51
C GLY A 264 -18.49 11.64 -12.10
N ILE A 265 -18.93 10.71 -12.95
CA ILE A 265 -18.70 9.27 -12.82
C ILE A 265 -18.25 8.74 -14.18
N VAL A 266 -17.11 8.05 -14.21
CA VAL A 266 -16.59 7.38 -15.40
C VAL A 266 -17.51 6.21 -15.76
N GLY A 267 -17.95 6.17 -17.01
CA GLY A 267 -18.96 5.24 -17.52
C GLY A 267 -20.37 5.83 -17.58
N LEU A 268 -20.66 6.92 -16.85
CA LEU A 268 -21.99 7.52 -16.81
C LEU A 268 -22.01 8.96 -17.31
N ASN A 269 -21.34 9.87 -16.61
CA ASN A 269 -21.42 11.32 -16.85
C ASN A 269 -20.05 12.00 -16.66
N VAL A 270 -19.20 11.88 -17.68
CA VAL A 270 -17.92 12.57 -17.74
C VAL A 270 -18.09 13.96 -18.41
N PRO A 271 -17.57 15.05 -17.82
CA PRO A 271 -17.59 16.37 -18.44
C PRO A 271 -16.90 16.41 -19.80
N ARG A 272 -17.38 17.26 -20.72
CA ARG A 272 -16.82 17.35 -22.09
C ARG A 272 -15.50 18.13 -22.17
N ASN A 273 -15.25 19.05 -21.24
CA ASN A 273 -14.12 19.97 -21.28
C ASN A 273 -13.06 19.63 -20.22
N LEU A 274 -12.60 18.37 -20.24
CA LEU A 274 -11.51 17.94 -19.36
C LEU A 274 -10.19 18.58 -19.79
N LYS A 275 -9.36 18.90 -18.80
CA LYS A 275 -8.00 19.38 -19.02
C LYS A 275 -7.04 18.60 -18.14
N THR A 276 -5.87 18.34 -18.71
CA THR A 276 -4.72 17.81 -17.98
C THR A 276 -4.16 18.90 -17.07
N GLN A 277 -4.02 18.60 -15.78
CA GLN A 277 -3.28 19.45 -14.85
C GLN A 277 -1.83 18.98 -14.78
N GLN A 278 -0.90 19.88 -15.08
CA GLN A 278 0.52 19.60 -15.03
C GLN A 278 1.16 20.12 -13.76
N ILE A 279 1.99 19.28 -13.13
CA ILE A 279 2.74 19.63 -11.93
C ILE A 279 4.20 19.24 -12.14
N MET A 280 5.09 20.23 -12.05
CA MET A 280 6.53 20.00 -12.13
C MET A 280 7.01 19.20 -10.94
N HIS A 281 7.90 18.23 -11.22
CA HIS A 281 8.43 17.35 -10.20
C HIS A 281 9.71 17.87 -9.57
N ASP A 282 9.77 17.70 -8.26
CA ASP A 282 10.96 17.85 -7.43
C ASP A 282 11.36 16.47 -6.92
N ASP A 283 12.66 16.19 -6.81
CA ASP A 283 13.22 14.87 -6.48
C ASP A 283 12.83 14.41 -5.06
N THR A 284 12.28 15.30 -4.23
CA THR A 284 11.74 14.95 -2.90
C THR A 284 10.27 14.52 -2.92
N GLN A 285 9.60 14.63 -4.08
CA GLN A 285 8.17 14.47 -4.14
C GLN A 285 7.69 13.03 -4.03
N GLN A 286 6.55 12.88 -3.38
CA GLN A 286 5.78 11.65 -3.32
C GLN A 286 4.32 11.95 -3.70
N LEU A 287 3.82 11.25 -4.70
CA LEU A 287 2.41 11.30 -5.08
C LEU A 287 1.63 10.32 -4.20
N VAL A 288 0.47 10.73 -3.73
CA VAL A 288 -0.45 9.92 -2.92
C VAL A 288 -1.86 10.12 -3.45
N MET A 289 -2.53 9.02 -3.75
CA MET A 289 -3.95 8.97 -4.07
C MET A 289 -4.67 8.17 -2.99
N CYS A 290 -5.84 8.64 -2.55
CA CYS A 290 -6.73 7.89 -1.69
C CYS A 290 -8.16 7.94 -2.23
N SER A 291 -8.88 6.81 -2.17
CA SER A 291 -10.34 6.81 -2.27
C SER A 291 -10.95 7.50 -1.04
N ASP A 292 -12.26 7.68 -1.04
CA ASP A 292 -12.95 8.36 0.04
C ASP A 292 -13.07 7.54 1.33
N GLY A 293 -12.71 6.25 1.30
CA GLY A 293 -12.48 5.41 2.48
C GLY A 293 -11.45 5.98 3.46
N ILE A 294 -10.60 6.90 3.00
CA ILE A 294 -9.69 7.70 3.84
C ILE A 294 -10.22 9.13 4.00
N ARG A 295 -10.21 9.65 5.23
CA ARG A 295 -10.54 11.05 5.50
C ARG A 295 -9.55 11.99 4.79
N SER A 296 -10.06 13.02 4.11
CA SER A 296 -9.27 13.90 3.24
C SER A 296 -8.40 14.94 3.97
N ARG A 297 -8.65 15.17 5.26
CA ARG A 297 -7.87 16.10 6.10
C ARG A 297 -6.94 15.32 7.02
N TRP A 298 -5.65 15.41 6.72
CA TRP A 298 -4.59 14.70 7.40
C TRP A 298 -3.34 15.58 7.46
N ASP A 299 -2.57 15.39 8.53
CA ASP A 299 -1.36 16.17 8.82
C ASP A 299 -0.12 15.29 8.68
N MET A 300 0.74 15.63 7.73
CA MET A 300 1.99 14.94 7.47
C MET A 300 3.03 15.15 8.56
N LEU A 301 2.99 16.30 9.24
CA LEU A 301 3.99 16.66 10.26
C LEU A 301 3.88 15.76 11.50
N LYS A 302 2.73 15.09 11.68
CA LYS A 302 2.54 14.07 12.71
C LYS A 302 3.53 12.90 12.55
N TYR A 303 3.94 12.57 11.33
CA TYR A 303 4.73 11.37 11.04
C TYR A 303 6.23 11.66 10.89
N HIS A 304 6.89 11.97 12.01
CA HIS A 304 8.33 12.20 12.08
C HIS A 304 9.12 11.11 11.37
N GLY A 305 9.94 11.49 10.38
CA GLY A 305 10.87 10.59 9.69
C GLY A 305 10.22 9.49 8.84
N ILE A 306 8.90 9.44 8.68
CA ILE A 306 8.22 8.33 7.98
C ILE A 306 8.65 8.21 6.50
N THR A 307 9.08 9.32 5.90
CA THR A 307 9.58 9.36 4.51
C THR A 307 10.94 8.66 4.31
N ARG A 308 11.53 8.14 5.39
CA ARG A 308 12.72 7.25 5.44
C ARG A 308 12.36 5.74 5.46
N TYR A 309 11.06 5.42 5.52
CA TYR A 309 10.51 4.06 5.40
C TYR A 309 9.84 3.81 4.04
N ASP A 310 9.74 2.54 3.66
CA ASP A 310 9.03 2.10 2.46
C ASP A 310 7.63 2.74 2.44
N PRO A 311 7.16 3.25 1.29
CA PRO A 311 5.88 3.96 1.23
C PRO A 311 4.67 3.14 1.74
N SER A 312 4.75 1.81 1.79
CA SER A 312 3.73 0.98 2.45
C SER A 312 3.56 1.31 3.93
N VAL A 313 4.63 1.67 4.65
CA VAL A 313 4.56 2.09 6.07
C VAL A 313 3.74 3.38 6.20
N PHE A 314 3.93 4.29 5.25
CA PHE A 314 3.17 5.52 5.21
C PHE A 314 1.70 5.29 4.85
N CYS A 315 1.40 4.42 3.86
CA CYS A 315 0.02 4.02 3.59
C CYS A 315 -0.66 3.41 4.82
N ALA A 316 0.07 2.60 5.59
CA ALA A 316 -0.44 1.99 6.82
C ALA A 316 -0.70 3.03 7.93
N ALA A 317 0.12 4.07 8.04
CA ALA A 317 -0.12 5.19 8.96
C ALA A 317 -1.42 5.93 8.62
N LEU A 318 -1.68 6.15 7.33
CA LEU A 318 -2.94 6.76 6.89
C LEU A 318 -4.15 5.89 7.17
N LEU A 319 -4.02 4.59 6.93
CA LEU A 319 -5.06 3.64 7.27
C LEU A 319 -5.35 3.65 8.78
N ASN A 320 -4.30 3.61 9.62
CA ASN A 320 -4.44 3.59 11.07
C ASN A 320 -5.17 4.84 11.61
N ASP A 321 -4.82 6.03 11.11
CA ASP A 321 -5.33 7.30 11.65
C ASP A 321 -6.62 7.79 10.99
N TYR A 322 -6.82 7.49 9.70
CA TYR A 322 -7.80 8.18 8.87
C TYR A 322 -8.78 7.26 8.13
N ALA A 323 -8.73 5.94 8.33
CA ALA A 323 -9.74 5.03 7.82
C ALA A 323 -11.15 5.38 8.34
N ARG A 324 -12.14 5.36 7.44
CA ARG A 324 -13.56 5.52 7.81
C ARG A 324 -14.17 4.24 8.38
N ASN A 325 -13.67 3.07 7.97
CA ASN A 325 -14.17 1.73 8.34
C ASN A 325 -15.67 1.50 8.00
N THR A 326 -16.21 2.30 7.08
CA THR A 326 -17.60 2.20 6.59
C THR A 326 -17.64 1.94 5.09
N ASP A 327 -16.47 1.92 4.44
CA ASP A 327 -16.32 1.84 2.99
C ASP A 327 -15.08 1.03 2.61
N ASP A 328 -14.97 0.73 1.33
CA ASP A 328 -13.73 0.25 0.71
C ASP A 328 -12.61 1.28 0.89
N ILE A 329 -11.36 0.81 0.97
CA ILE A 329 -10.20 1.69 1.19
C ILE A 329 -9.13 1.38 0.15
N GLY A 330 -8.78 2.42 -0.61
CA GLY A 330 -7.76 2.39 -1.63
C GLY A 330 -6.77 3.51 -1.39
N ILE A 331 -5.50 3.15 -1.20
CA ILE A 331 -4.38 4.08 -1.08
C ILE A 331 -3.35 3.65 -2.12
N LEU A 332 -2.94 4.56 -2.98
CA LEU A 332 -1.85 4.39 -3.94
C LEU A 332 -0.82 5.47 -3.68
N THR A 333 0.45 5.10 -3.57
CA THR A 333 1.54 6.07 -3.48
C THR A 333 2.68 5.74 -4.42
N CYS A 334 3.31 6.79 -4.92
CA CYS A 334 4.42 6.70 -5.84
C CYS A 334 5.52 7.68 -5.45
N LYS A 335 6.75 7.19 -5.42
CA LYS A 335 7.96 8.00 -5.31
C LYS A 335 8.87 7.75 -6.52
N ILE A 336 9.31 8.81 -7.18
CA ILE A 336 10.24 8.73 -8.32
C ILE A 336 11.68 8.67 -7.77
N ASN A 337 12.56 7.87 -8.40
CA ASN A 337 13.99 7.73 -8.06
C ASN A 337 14.29 7.32 -6.59
N ALA A 338 13.90 6.09 -6.21
CA ALA A 338 14.16 5.55 -4.87
C ALA A 338 15.56 4.92 -4.69
N ALA A 339 16.62 5.47 -5.29
CA ALA A 339 17.99 4.95 -5.16
C ALA A 339 18.52 4.93 -3.70
N ALA A 340 17.88 5.68 -2.79
CA ALA A 340 18.25 5.76 -1.39
C ALA A 340 17.73 4.60 -0.50
N TYR A 341 16.81 3.76 -0.97
CA TYR A 341 16.14 2.75 -0.11
C TYR A 341 16.76 1.36 -0.11
N VAL A 342 17.43 0.99 -1.21
CA VAL A 342 18.11 -0.31 -1.30
C VAL A 342 19.29 -0.39 -0.31
N ARG A 343 19.70 0.73 0.29
CA ARG A 343 20.86 0.80 1.19
C ARG A 343 20.54 0.90 2.68
N THR A 344 19.30 1.13 3.11
CA THR A 344 18.99 1.25 4.55
C THR A 344 18.68 -0.09 5.24
N GLY A 345 18.69 -1.21 4.49
CA GLY A 345 18.65 -2.56 5.06
C GLY A 345 20.02 -3.13 5.48
N GLN A 346 21.13 -2.51 5.06
CA GLN A 346 22.46 -2.83 5.56
C GLN A 346 22.88 -1.75 6.54
N GLY A 347 22.81 -2.09 7.83
CA GLY A 347 23.35 -1.22 8.86
C GLY A 347 24.84 -0.99 8.63
N HIS A 348 25.27 0.25 8.88
CA HIS A 348 26.58 0.62 9.43
C HIS A 348 26.63 2.13 9.65
N PRO A 349 27.47 2.57 10.59
CA PRO A 349 27.27 2.67 12.05
C PRO A 349 26.38 3.83 12.49
#